data_AF-A0A495YQ35-F1
#
_entry.id   AF-A0A495YQ35-F1
#
_cell.length_a   1.000
_cell.length_b   1.000
_cell.length_c   1.000
_cell.angle_alpha   90.00
_cell.angle_beta   90.00
_cell.angle_gamma   90.00
#
_symmetry.space_group_name_H-M   'P 1'
#
loop_
_entity.id
_entity.type
_entity.pdbx_description
1 polymer ?
#
loop_
_entity_poly.entity_id
_entity_poly.type
_entity_poly.pdbx_seq_one_letter_code
_entity_poly.pdbx_strand_id
1 'polypeptide(L)'
;MALTPATVFAEAARICWITQVSRVDEGVKVDFQGDLHIISPRRPDTFELGSAVSGTSRQGHLSAGPKRERSLVIAMGDTAVAMYLPEDYCEYKADVHDGRVGITARSIMRLHGLPPNTTTQFIAAE
;
A
#
# COMPACT_ATOMS: atom_id res chain seq x y z
N MET A 1 -26.92 17.76 12.65
CA MET A 1 -25.81 18.31 11.86
C MET A 1 -25.16 17.14 11.13
N ALA A 2 -25.33 17.06 9.81
CA ALA A 2 -24.72 16.00 9.00
C ALA A 2 -23.26 16.39 8.73
N LEU A 3 -22.33 15.59 9.24
CA LEU A 3 -20.92 15.69 8.88
C LEU A 3 -20.82 15.36 7.40
N THR A 4 -20.43 16.34 6.59
CA THR A 4 -20.15 16.13 5.17
C THR A 4 -19.02 15.11 5.04
N PRO A 5 -19.13 14.10 4.15
CA PRO A 5 -18.10 13.05 4.02
C PRO A 5 -16.71 13.61 3.71
N ALA A 6 -16.62 14.80 3.11
CA ALA A 6 -15.36 15.45 2.74
C ALA A 6 -14.43 15.83 3.92
N THR A 7 -14.94 16.01 5.15
CA THR A 7 -14.06 16.36 6.30
C THR A 7 -13.36 15.15 6.90
N VAL A 8 -13.89 13.93 6.73
CA VAL A 8 -13.27 12.70 7.26
C VAL A 8 -12.06 12.26 6.43
N PHE A 9 -12.03 12.59 5.14
CA PHE A 9 -10.87 12.34 4.27
C PHE A 9 -9.67 13.26 4.57
N ALA A 10 -9.92 14.45 5.10
CA ALA A 10 -8.87 15.45 5.34
C ALA A 10 -7.96 15.13 6.55
N GLU A 11 -8.48 14.42 7.56
CA GLU A 11 -7.67 13.95 8.70
C GLU A 11 -6.89 12.66 8.39
N ALA A 12 -7.47 11.79 7.54
CA ALA A 12 -6.86 10.55 7.07
C ALA A 12 -5.59 10.75 6.23
N ALA A 13 -5.66 11.70 5.30
CA ALA A 13 -4.61 12.02 4.34
C ALA A 13 -3.31 12.49 5.00
N ARG A 14 -3.35 12.94 6.26
CA ARG A 14 -2.17 13.37 7.01
C ARG A 14 -1.38 12.22 7.63
N ILE A 15 -1.98 11.03 7.78
CA ILE A 15 -1.41 9.93 8.57
C ILE A 15 -0.46 9.05 7.74
N CYS A 16 -0.75 8.85 6.45
CA CYS A 16 0.02 7.95 5.58
C CYS A 16 0.49 8.61 4.28
N TRP A 17 0.62 9.93 4.30
CA TRP A 17 1.04 10.75 3.16
C TRP A 17 0.23 10.49 1.90
N ILE A 18 -1.04 10.08 2.02
CA ILE A 18 -1.87 9.74 0.86
C ILE A 18 -2.46 11.03 0.31
N THR A 19 -2.25 11.28 -0.98
CA THR A 19 -2.94 12.37 -1.69
C THR A 19 -4.19 11.89 -2.40
N GLN A 20 -4.18 10.66 -2.92
CA GLN A 20 -5.32 10.10 -3.65
C GLN A 20 -5.35 8.57 -3.57
N VAL A 21 -6.56 8.01 -3.58
CA VAL A 21 -6.81 6.57 -3.73
C VAL A 21 -7.78 6.40 -4.90
N SER A 22 -7.39 5.63 -5.91
CA SER A 22 -8.19 5.42 -7.12
C SER A 22 -8.24 3.95 -7.50
N ARG A 23 -9.34 3.54 -8.14
CA ARG A 23 -9.48 2.17 -8.63
C ARG A 23 -8.80 2.01 -9.99
N VAL A 24 -8.07 0.92 -10.17
CA VAL A 24 -7.46 0.53 -11.44
C VAL A 24 -7.76 -0.94 -11.73
N ASP A 25 -7.53 -1.39 -12.96
CA ASP A 25 -7.85 -2.78 -13.37
C ASP A 25 -7.12 -3.82 -12.51
N GLU A 26 -5.89 -3.51 -12.09
CA GLU A 26 -5.03 -4.38 -11.30
C GLU A 26 -5.31 -4.35 -9.79
N GLY A 27 -6.15 -3.41 -9.30
CA GLY A 27 -6.44 -3.24 -7.87
C GLY A 27 -6.69 -1.80 -7.47
N VAL A 28 -5.97 -1.32 -6.47
CA VAL A 28 -6.10 0.04 -5.95
C VAL A 28 -4.78 0.78 -6.06
N LYS A 29 -4.81 1.95 -6.71
CA LYS A 29 -3.67 2.85 -6.82
C LYS A 29 -3.72 3.87 -5.69
N VAL A 30 -2.59 4.04 -5.01
CA VAL A 30 -2.37 5.03 -3.96
C VAL A 30 -1.32 6.02 -4.47
N ASP A 31 -1.66 7.30 -4.49
CA ASP A 31 -0.72 8.39 -4.77
C ASP A 31 -0.29 9.05 -3.46
N PHE A 32 1.00 9.41 -3.37
CA PHE A 32 1.62 9.90 -2.14
C PHE A 32 2.07 11.37 -2.23
N GLN A 33 2.14 12.01 -1.06
CA GLN A 33 2.73 13.33 -0.86
C GLN A 33 4.26 13.20 -0.80
N GLY A 34 4.86 13.01 -1.98
CA GLY A 34 6.31 12.90 -2.15
C GLY A 34 6.79 11.49 -2.53
N ASP A 35 8.10 11.31 -2.52
CA ASP A 35 8.77 10.06 -2.89
C ASP A 35 8.98 9.20 -1.63
N LEU A 36 8.20 8.11 -1.48
CA LEU A 36 8.29 7.20 -0.33
C LEU A 36 9.11 5.97 -0.65
N HIS A 37 9.81 5.40 0.34
CA HIS A 37 10.40 4.07 0.21
C HIS A 37 9.31 3.01 0.30
N ILE A 38 9.09 2.29 -0.79
CA ILE A 38 8.06 1.26 -0.87
C ILE A 38 8.68 -0.12 -0.75
N ILE A 39 8.16 -0.89 0.20
CA ILE A 39 8.41 -2.32 0.36
C ILE A 39 7.10 -3.02 0.01
N SER A 40 6.97 -3.34 -1.27
CA SER A 40 5.87 -4.17 -1.75
C SER A 40 6.31 -5.63 -1.73
N PRO A 41 5.58 -6.54 -1.07
CA PRO A 41 5.71 -7.97 -1.30
C PRO A 41 5.08 -8.26 -2.65
N ARG A 42 5.72 -7.85 -3.76
CA ARG A 42 5.30 -8.35 -5.07
C ARG A 42 5.36 -9.87 -5.00
N ARG A 43 4.19 -10.49 -5.11
CA ARG A 43 4.09 -11.91 -5.43
C ARG A 43 4.91 -12.10 -6.72
N PRO A 44 5.89 -13.01 -6.79
CA PRO A 44 6.54 -13.30 -8.05
C PRO A 44 5.44 -13.74 -9.01
N ASP A 45 5.40 -13.11 -10.18
CA ASP A 45 4.45 -13.40 -11.26
C ASP A 45 4.21 -14.89 -11.39
N THR A 46 3.01 -15.36 -11.04
CA THR A 46 2.49 -16.60 -11.60
C THR A 46 2.19 -16.28 -13.06
N PHE A 47 3.24 -16.37 -13.88
CA PHE A 47 3.11 -16.51 -15.33
C PHE A 47 2.08 -17.59 -15.62
N GLU A 48 1.22 -17.28 -16.58
CA GLU A 48 0.16 -18.15 -17.09
C GLU A 48 0.66 -19.58 -17.39
N LEU A 49 -0.25 -20.52 -17.15
CA LEU A 49 -0.11 -21.93 -17.46
C LEU A 49 0.05 -22.13 -18.98
N GLY A 50 1.22 -22.58 -19.44
CA GLY A 50 1.45 -22.81 -20.87
C GLY A 50 2.72 -23.59 -21.22
N SER A 51 2.63 -24.92 -21.16
CA SER A 51 3.47 -25.88 -21.88
C SER A 51 4.94 -26.08 -21.43
N ALA A 52 5.26 -27.33 -21.12
CA ALA A 52 6.56 -27.80 -20.66
C ALA A 52 7.65 -27.72 -21.74
N VAL A 53 8.82 -27.15 -21.40
CA VAL A 53 10.14 -27.68 -21.80
C VAL A 53 11.18 -27.32 -20.73
N SER A 54 11.93 -28.34 -20.31
CA SER A 54 13.08 -28.31 -19.39
C SER A 54 14.19 -27.37 -19.87
N GLY A 55 14.79 -26.58 -18.97
CA GLY A 55 16.14 -26.05 -19.20
C GLY A 55 16.40 -24.64 -18.67
N THR A 56 17.41 -24.53 -17.80
CA THR A 56 18.06 -23.31 -17.28
C THR A 56 17.29 -22.54 -16.20
N SER A 57 17.58 -22.92 -14.95
CA SER A 57 17.44 -22.06 -13.77
C SER A 57 18.33 -20.82 -13.95
N ARG A 58 17.76 -19.75 -14.54
CA ARG A 58 18.24 -18.39 -14.31
C ARG A 58 17.56 -17.91 -13.05
N GLN A 59 18.26 -18.11 -11.94
CA GLN A 59 18.02 -17.43 -10.67
C GLN A 59 18.04 -15.92 -10.93
N GLY A 60 16.86 -15.36 -11.18
CA GLY A 60 16.63 -13.92 -11.24
C GLY A 60 16.81 -13.35 -9.85
N HIS A 61 18.05 -12.98 -9.54
CA HIS A 61 18.40 -12.16 -8.40
C HIS A 61 17.77 -10.77 -8.58
N LEU A 62 16.47 -10.64 -8.30
CA LEU A 62 15.82 -9.35 -8.15
C LEU A 62 15.90 -8.97 -6.68
N SER A 63 17.03 -8.37 -6.33
CA SER A 63 17.12 -7.47 -5.20
C SER A 63 16.06 -6.38 -5.39
N ALA A 64 14.89 -6.57 -4.80
CA ALA A 64 13.89 -5.52 -4.62
C ALA A 64 14.41 -4.56 -3.54
N GLY A 65 15.43 -3.78 -3.90
CA GLY A 65 15.86 -2.64 -3.10
C GLY A 65 14.70 -1.64 -2.97
N PRO A 66 14.67 -0.84 -1.90
CA PRO A 66 13.59 0.10 -1.66
C PRO A 66 13.55 1.12 -2.80
N LYS A 67 12.52 1.03 -3.65
CA LYS A 67 12.28 2.02 -4.69
C LYS A 67 11.56 3.22 -4.06
N ARG A 68 12.02 4.41 -4.44
CA ARG A 68 11.32 5.65 -4.14
C ARG A 68 10.26 5.86 -5.20
N GLU A 69 8.99 5.83 -4.80
CA GLU A 69 7.87 5.95 -5.73
C GLU A 69 6.85 6.95 -5.19
N ARG A 70 6.22 7.69 -6.11
CA ARG A 70 5.13 8.64 -5.80
C ARG A 70 3.76 8.00 -5.81
N SER A 71 3.70 6.77 -6.29
CA SER A 71 2.45 6.04 -6.46
C SER A 71 2.71 4.55 -6.36
N LEU A 72 1.73 3.81 -5.85
CA LEU A 72 1.77 2.36 -5.72
C LEU A 72 0.45 1.76 -6.17
N VAL A 73 0.51 0.70 -6.96
CA VAL A 73 -0.66 -0.16 -7.23
C VAL A 73 -0.57 -1.39 -6.33
N ILE A 74 -1.66 -1.65 -5.60
CA ILE A 74 -1.80 -2.78 -4.68
C ILE A 74 -2.93 -3.65 -5.21
N ALA A 75 -2.64 -4.92 -5.49
CA ALA A 75 -3.64 -5.87 -5.91
C ALA A 75 -4.62 -6.19 -4.77
N MET A 76 -5.87 -6.52 -5.11
CA MET A 76 -6.88 -6.83 -4.11
C MET A 76 -6.46 -8.00 -3.21
N GLY A 77 -6.51 -7.80 -1.89
CA GLY A 77 -6.08 -8.77 -0.88
C GLY A 77 -4.61 -8.67 -0.49
N ASP A 78 -3.79 -7.95 -1.27
CA ASP A 78 -2.37 -7.75 -0.96
C ASP A 78 -2.17 -6.57 -0.01
N THR A 79 -1.01 -6.59 0.65
CA THR A 79 -0.54 -5.54 1.56
C THR A 79 0.80 -5.01 1.06
N ALA A 80 1.03 -3.71 1.17
CA ALA A 80 2.31 -3.09 0.94
C ALA A 80 2.69 -2.17 2.09
N VAL A 81 3.98 -1.84 2.19
CA VAL A 81 4.49 -0.91 3.21
C VAL A 81 5.14 0.28 2.51
N ALA A 82 4.83 1.49 2.95
CA ALA A 82 5.56 2.69 2.55
C ALA A 82 6.09 3.42 3.79
N MET A 83 7.28 3.99 3.68
CA MET A 83 7.94 4.67 4.80
C MET A 83 8.84 5.81 4.34
N TYR A 84 8.94 6.85 5.17
CA TYR A 84 10.04 7.83 5.10
C TYR A 84 11.23 7.38 5.96
N LEU A 85 10.95 6.85 7.16
CA LEU A 85 11.91 6.34 8.13
C LEU A 85 11.43 4.98 8.67
N PRO A 86 12.32 4.04 9.05
CA PRO A 86 11.91 2.75 9.62
C PRO A 86 11.01 2.85 10.86
N GLU A 87 11.15 3.93 11.62
CA GLU A 87 10.38 4.22 12.83
C GLU A 87 8.98 4.77 12.56
N ASP A 88 8.71 5.25 11.35
CA ASP A 88 7.45 5.85 10.93
C ASP A 88 7.05 5.33 9.55
N TYR A 89 6.17 4.33 9.55
CA TYR A 89 5.77 3.62 8.34
C TYR A 89 4.26 3.37 8.32
N CYS A 90 3.76 3.19 7.10
CA CYS A 90 2.37 2.84 6.85
C CYS A 90 2.27 1.50 6.13
N GLU A 91 1.36 0.65 6.63
CA GLU A 91 0.88 -0.55 5.96
C GLU A 91 -0.41 -0.19 5.18
N TYR A 92 -0.49 -0.63 3.93
CA TYR A 92 -1.63 -0.38 3.05
C TYR A 92 -2.12 -1.73 2.55
N LYS A 93 -3.38 -2.06 2.81
CA LYS A 93 -4.01 -3.27 2.30
C LYS A 93 -5.15 -2.90 1.37
N ALA A 94 -5.16 -3.42 0.15
CA ALA A 94 -6.29 -3.23 -0.75
C ALA A 94 -7.40 -4.24 -0.39
N ASP A 95 -8.54 -3.74 0.06
CA ASP A 95 -9.67 -4.57 0.48
C ASP A 95 -11.04 -3.92 0.21
N VAL A 96 -12.09 -4.69 0.50
CA VAL A 96 -13.47 -4.24 0.37
C VAL A 96 -14.06 -4.10 1.77
N HIS A 97 -14.51 -2.90 2.11
CA HIS A 97 -15.21 -2.61 3.36
C HIS A 97 -16.61 -2.07 3.03
N ASP A 98 -17.66 -2.69 3.58
CA ASP A 98 -19.06 -2.31 3.35
C ASP A 98 -19.44 -2.15 1.87
N GLY A 99 -18.92 -3.05 1.02
CA GLY A 99 -19.17 -3.03 -0.43
C GLY A 99 -18.41 -1.95 -1.21
N ARG A 100 -17.52 -1.21 -0.56
CA ARG A 100 -16.64 -0.21 -1.19
C ARG A 100 -15.23 -0.75 -1.33
N VAL A 101 -14.66 -0.62 -2.52
CA VAL A 101 -13.25 -0.93 -2.79
C VAL A 101 -12.39 0.23 -2.30
N GLY A 102 -11.26 -0.06 -1.67
CA GLY A 102 -10.34 0.97 -1.20
C GLY A 102 -9.09 0.38 -0.58
N ILE A 103 -8.45 1.16 0.28
CA ILE A 103 -7.33 0.71 1.10
C ILE A 103 -7.65 0.85 2.58
N THR A 104 -7.29 -0.17 3.35
CA THR A 104 -7.07 -0.04 4.79
C THR A 104 -5.63 0.41 5.02
N ALA A 105 -5.46 1.65 5.45
CA ALA A 105 -4.17 2.24 5.83
C ALA A 105 -3.96 2.12 7.34
N ARG A 106 -2.77 1.69 7.74
CA ARG A 106 -2.37 1.59 9.15
C ARG A 106 -1.03 2.28 9.35
N SER A 107 -1.03 3.42 10.03
CA SER A 107 0.19 4.11 10.46
C SER A 107 0.72 3.49 11.74
N ILE A 108 2.03 3.32 11.78
CA ILE A 108 2.76 2.71 12.88
C ILE A 108 3.96 3.61 13.19
N MET A 109 3.91 4.25 14.36
CA MET A 109 5.00 5.08 14.87
C MET A 109 5.68 4.37 16.05
N ARG A 110 7.00 4.22 15.95
CA ARG A 110 7.85 3.59 16.98
C ARG A 110 8.75 4.64 17.61
N LEU A 111 8.64 4.78 18.94
CA LEU A 111 9.54 5.62 19.73
C LEU A 111 10.34 4.73 20.68
N HIS A 112 11.63 5.00 20.81
CA HIS A 112 12.52 4.18 21.63
C HIS A 112 12.05 4.15 23.09
N GLY A 113 11.89 2.96 23.64
CA GLY A 113 11.44 2.76 25.03
C GLY A 113 9.92 2.90 25.25
N LEU A 114 9.13 3.09 24.19
CA LEU A 114 7.66 3.13 24.26
C LEU A 114 7.03 2.05 23.38
N PRO A 115 5.84 1.54 23.74
CA PRO A 115 5.05 0.70 22.84
C PRO A 115 4.72 1.46 21.53
N PRO A 116 4.61 0.75 20.39
CA PRO A 116 4.26 1.37 19.13
C PRO A 116 2.84 1.97 19.20
N ASN A 117 2.70 3.19 18.67
CA ASN A 117 1.39 3.79 18.47
C ASN A 117 0.89 3.41 17.07
N THR A 118 -0.36 2.96 16.97
CA THR A 118 -0.95 2.54 15.70
C THR A 118 -2.31 3.18 15.47
N THR A 119 -2.52 3.75 14.29
CA THR A 119 -3.81 4.28 13.83
C THR A 119 -4.21 3.59 12.54
N THR A 120 -5.44 3.11 12.45
CA THR A 120 -5.97 2.38 11.27
C THR A 120 -7.18 3.10 10.71
N GLN A 121 -7.27 3.19 9.38
CA GLN A 121 -8.38 3.80 8.69
C GLN A 121 -8.62 3.20 7.31
N PHE A 122 -9.88 3.09 6.91
CA PHE A 122 -10.27 2.74 5.55
C PHE A 122 -10.49 4.00 4.70
N ILE A 123 -9.92 4.01 3.50
CA ILE A 123 -10.06 5.07 2.51
C ILE A 123 -10.62 4.46 1.23
N ALA A 124 -11.86 4.82 0.89
CA ALA A 124 -12.50 4.35 -0.32
C ALA A 124 -11.77 4.89 -1.57
N ALA A 125 -11.67 4.05 -2.59
CA ALA A 125 -11.20 4.47 -3.90
C ALA A 125 -12.30 5.27 -4.62
N GLU A 126 -11.91 6.40 -5.20
CA GLU A 126 -12.76 7.19 -6.11
C GLU A 126 -12.77 6.60 -7.52
#